data_AF-A0A9X1GFB1-F1
#
_entry.id   AF-A0A9X1GFB1-F1
#
_cell.length_a   1.000
_cell.length_b   1.000
_cell.length_c   1.000
_cell.angle_alpha   90.00
_cell.angle_beta   90.00
_cell.angle_gamma   90.00
#
_symmetry.space_group_name_H-M   'P 1'
#
loop_
_entity.id
_entity.type
_entity.pdbx_description
1 polymer ?
#
loop_
_entity_poly.entity_id
_entity_poly.type
_entity_poly.pdbx_seq_one_letter_code
_entity_poly.pdbx_strand_id
1 'polypeptide(L)'
;PFDYVALGHLHNQAALRQDNARYSGSPLKFSLSEINQKKGVWIVDLATDLELNFREIEPLHDIEEITASFKELLDPAFYQSINRENYIHIYLTDRTIIPNMMNQLRQIYPRILGIERANGRAEQTKRKRKGLDMKDHQKLAEALVSEMT
;
A
#
# COMPACT_ATOMS: atom_id res chain seq x y z
N PRO A 1 40.42 4.12 7.10
CA PRO A 1 39.17 4.28 6.32
C PRO A 1 38.83 2.94 5.67
N PHE A 2 37.56 2.64 5.41
CA PHE A 2 37.15 1.38 4.76
C PHE A 2 37.12 1.55 3.23
N ASP A 3 37.52 0.50 2.51
CA ASP A 3 37.50 0.47 1.04
C ASP A 3 36.07 0.43 0.48
N TYR A 4 35.16 -0.25 1.17
CA TYR A 4 33.73 -0.27 0.87
C TYR A 4 32.88 -0.47 2.12
N VAL A 5 31.70 0.15 2.17
CA VAL A 5 30.73 0.02 3.26
C VAL A 5 29.39 -0.46 2.70
N ALA A 6 29.00 -1.69 3.09
CA ALA A 6 27.70 -2.25 2.77
C ALA A 6 26.66 -1.87 3.85
N LEU A 7 25.64 -1.11 3.45
CA LEU A 7 24.57 -0.66 4.35
C LEU A 7 23.28 -1.47 4.13
N GLY A 8 22.53 -1.69 5.20
CA GLY A 8 21.18 -2.29 5.20
C GLY A 8 20.11 -1.30 5.66
N HIS A 9 18.90 -1.78 5.98
CA HIS A 9 17.72 -1.01 6.44
C HIS A 9 16.86 -0.37 5.34
N LEU A 10 17.45 0.38 4.41
CA LEU A 10 16.65 1.03 3.35
C LEU A 10 16.40 0.08 2.17
N HIS A 11 15.15 0.02 1.73
CA HIS A 11 14.73 -0.85 0.61
C HIS A 11 15.09 -0.27 -0.77
N ASN A 12 15.40 1.03 -0.83
CA ASN A 12 15.86 1.69 -2.05
C ASN A 12 17.40 1.67 -2.09
N GLN A 13 17.96 0.93 -3.04
CA GLN A 13 19.41 0.86 -3.25
C GLN A 13 20.04 2.23 -3.56
N ALA A 14 19.29 3.14 -4.18
CA ALA A 14 19.73 4.47 -4.57
C ALA A 14 19.54 5.55 -3.48
N ALA A 15 19.22 5.16 -2.24
CA ALA A 15 18.96 6.10 -1.16
C ALA A 15 20.21 6.87 -0.68
N LEU A 16 21.40 6.42 -1.07
CA LEU A 16 22.67 7.06 -0.72
C LEU A 16 23.49 7.36 -1.99
N ARG A 17 24.09 8.54 -2.04
CA ARG A 17 25.05 8.95 -3.07
C ARG A 17 26.41 9.18 -2.41
N GLN A 18 27.24 8.15 -2.42
CA GLN A 18 28.63 8.16 -1.95
C GLN A 18 29.47 7.37 -2.96
N ASP A 19 30.79 7.40 -2.89
CA ASP A 19 31.61 6.63 -3.84
C ASP A 19 31.79 5.19 -3.35
N ASN A 20 32.07 5.01 -2.05
CA ASN A 20 32.41 3.72 -1.45
C ASN A 20 31.36 3.14 -0.49
N ALA A 21 30.11 3.61 -0.56
CA ALA A 21 29.03 3.10 0.28
C ALA A 21 27.71 2.95 -0.48
N ARG A 22 27.02 1.82 -0.32
CA ARG A 22 25.68 1.58 -0.90
C ARG A 22 24.75 0.92 0.10
N TYR A 23 23.47 1.26 0.01
CA TYR A 23 22.42 0.38 0.52
C TYR A 23 22.23 -0.78 -0.46
N SER A 24 22.09 -2.00 0.07
CA SER A 24 21.75 -3.17 -0.76
C SER A 24 20.38 -3.02 -1.42
N GLY A 25 19.47 -2.26 -0.79
CA GLY A 25 18.05 -2.31 -1.10
C GLY A 25 17.42 -3.62 -0.64
N SER A 26 16.13 -3.78 -0.94
CA SER A 26 15.43 -5.05 -0.82
C SER A 26 15.46 -5.82 -2.15
N PRO A 27 15.34 -7.17 -2.13
CA PRO A 27 15.27 -7.97 -3.35
C PRO A 27 13.87 -7.96 -3.99
N LEU A 28 12.83 -7.62 -3.22
CA LEU A 28 11.43 -7.53 -3.65
C LEU A 28 10.83 -6.20 -3.22
N LYS A 29 9.71 -5.80 -3.84
CA LYS A 29 8.92 -4.64 -3.42
C LYS A 29 7.97 -5.07 -2.30
N PHE A 30 7.99 -4.37 -1.17
CA PHE A 30 7.15 -4.68 0.00
C PHE A 30 6.03 -3.67 0.23
N SER A 31 6.05 -2.56 -0.50
CA SER A 31 5.06 -1.49 -0.40
C SER A 31 4.82 -0.81 -1.74
N LEU A 32 3.67 -0.14 -1.87
CA LEU A 32 3.32 0.62 -3.06
C LEU A 32 4.35 1.71 -3.41
N SER A 33 5.01 2.28 -2.40
CA SER A 33 6.06 3.29 -2.59
C SER A 33 7.26 2.79 -3.40
N GLU A 34 7.39 1.47 -3.55
CA GLU A 34 8.49 0.81 -4.25
C GLU A 34 8.10 0.40 -5.69
N ILE A 35 6.90 0.72 -6.17
CA ILE A 35 6.38 0.26 -7.48
C ILE A 35 7.33 0.60 -8.65
N ASN A 36 7.98 1.76 -8.61
CA ASN A 36 8.92 2.21 -9.64
C ASN A 36 10.38 1.89 -9.31
N GLN A 37 10.65 1.20 -8.19
CA GLN A 37 12.01 0.86 -7.81
C GLN A 37 12.46 -0.42 -8.51
N LYS A 38 13.66 -0.34 -9.10
CA LYS A 38 14.39 -1.51 -9.58
C LYS A 38 14.92 -2.29 -8.39
N LYS A 39 14.76 -3.61 -8.44
CA LYS A 39 15.23 -4.54 -7.42
C LYS A 39 16.37 -5.36 -7.98
N GLY A 40 17.28 -5.79 -7.11
CA GLY A 40 18.53 -6.39 -7.56
C GLY A 40 19.59 -6.47 -6.47
N VAL A 41 20.81 -6.76 -6.89
CA VAL A 41 21.97 -6.91 -6.01
C VAL A 41 23.15 -6.12 -6.55
N TRP A 42 24.00 -5.66 -5.64
CA TRP A 42 25.30 -5.09 -6.00
C TRP A 42 26.35 -6.20 -6.11
N ILE A 43 27.02 -6.25 -7.25
CA ILE A 43 28.26 -7.00 -7.44
C ILE A 43 29.41 -6.01 -7.19
N VAL A 44 30.21 -6.30 -6.17
CA VAL A 44 31.31 -5.45 -5.72
C VAL A 44 32.62 -6.15 -6.05
N ASP A 45 33.47 -5.52 -6.85
CA ASP A 45 34.83 -5.97 -7.12
C ASP A 45 35.84 -5.05 -6.39
N LEU A 46 36.86 -5.66 -5.80
CA LEU A 46 37.92 -5.01 -5.03
C LEU A 46 39.32 -5.45 -5.50
N ALA A 47 39.43 -6.11 -6.66
CA ALA A 47 40.69 -6.69 -7.13
C ALA A 47 41.75 -5.65 -7.51
N THR A 48 41.36 -4.47 -7.99
CA THR A 48 42.29 -3.39 -8.34
C THR A 48 41.76 -2.06 -7.82
N ASP A 49 40.65 -1.60 -8.39
CA ASP A 49 39.88 -0.47 -7.90
C ASP A 49 38.50 -0.94 -7.43
N LEU A 50 37.80 -0.10 -6.66
CA LEU A 50 36.42 -0.38 -6.28
C LEU A 50 35.50 -0.27 -7.50
N GLU A 51 34.95 -1.40 -7.94
CA GLU A 51 33.91 -1.44 -8.98
C GLU A 51 32.57 -1.88 -8.39
N LEU A 52 31.51 -1.13 -8.72
CA LEU A 52 30.16 -1.35 -8.24
C LEU A 52 29.21 -1.58 -9.42
N ASN A 53 28.74 -2.81 -9.57
CA ASN A 53 27.85 -3.21 -10.67
C ASN A 53 26.50 -3.66 -10.13
N PHE A 54 25.44 -2.90 -10.37
CA PHE A 54 24.08 -3.31 -9.98
C PHE A 54 23.51 -4.30 -10.99
N ARG A 55 23.08 -5.47 -10.53
CA ARG A 55 22.40 -6.49 -11.33
C ARG A 55 20.94 -6.53 -10.92
N GLU A 56 20.08 -6.08 -11.85
CA GLU A 56 18.63 -6.13 -11.69
C GLU A 56 18.14 -7.59 -11.61
N ILE A 57 17.16 -7.82 -10.74
CA ILE A 57 16.47 -9.10 -10.58
C ILE A 57 15.00 -8.85 -10.88
N GLU A 58 14.42 -9.69 -11.73
CA GLU A 58 12.98 -9.68 -12.01
C GLU A 58 12.25 -10.48 -10.92
N PRO A 59 11.35 -9.85 -10.14
CA PRO A 59 10.58 -10.56 -9.12
C PRO A 59 9.55 -11.47 -9.78
N LEU A 60 9.28 -12.63 -9.15
CA LEU A 60 8.24 -13.56 -9.61
C LEU A 60 6.84 -12.92 -9.66
N HIS A 61 6.58 -12.03 -8.70
CA HIS A 61 5.34 -11.27 -8.59
C HIS A 61 5.71 -9.79 -8.40
N ASP A 62 5.29 -8.95 -9.34
CA ASP A 62 5.50 -7.51 -9.23
C ASP A 62 4.31 -6.82 -8.54
N ILE A 63 4.42 -5.52 -8.27
CA ILE A 63 3.31 -4.69 -7.78
C ILE A 63 2.57 -4.09 -8.98
N GLU A 64 1.25 -4.20 -8.96
CA GLU A 64 0.36 -3.56 -9.93
C GLU A 64 -0.69 -2.69 -9.23
N GLU A 65 -0.97 -1.54 -9.83
CA GLU A 65 -2.09 -0.67 -9.46
C GLU A 65 -3.25 -0.89 -10.42
N ILE A 66 -4.43 -1.19 -9.89
CA ILE A 66 -5.66 -1.30 -10.69
C ILE A 66 -6.70 -0.31 -10.20
N THR A 67 -7.36 0.38 -11.12
CA THR A 67 -8.48 1.27 -10.82
C THR A 67 -9.73 0.73 -11.49
N ALA A 68 -10.71 0.29 -10.70
CA ALA A 68 -11.92 -0.35 -11.23
C ALA A 68 -13.06 -0.31 -10.19
N SER A 69 -14.29 -0.53 -10.65
CA SER A 69 -15.42 -0.81 -9.78
C SER A 69 -15.41 -2.24 -9.27
N PHE A 70 -16.11 -2.51 -8.18
CA PHE A 70 -16.27 -3.85 -7.63
C PHE A 70 -16.90 -4.81 -8.63
N LYS A 71 -17.85 -4.33 -9.43
CA LYS A 71 -18.47 -5.14 -10.48
C LYS A 71 -17.46 -5.55 -11.54
N GLU A 72 -16.62 -4.62 -12.01
CA GLU A 72 -15.56 -4.91 -12.98
C GLU A 72 -14.51 -5.86 -12.39
N LEU A 73 -14.14 -5.69 -11.12
CA LEU A 73 -13.18 -6.56 -10.44
C LEU A 73 -13.66 -8.02 -10.33
N LEU A 74 -14.96 -8.26 -10.37
CA LEU A 74 -15.56 -9.60 -10.37
C LEU A 74 -15.79 -10.16 -11.78
N ASP A 75 -15.61 -9.36 -12.83
CA ASP A 75 -15.85 -9.76 -14.22
C ASP A 75 -14.68 -10.66 -14.71
N PRO A 76 -14.95 -11.91 -15.15
CA PRO A 76 -13.95 -12.77 -15.74
C PRO A 76 -13.17 -12.15 -16.90
N ALA A 77 -13.84 -11.37 -17.75
CA ALA A 77 -13.17 -10.72 -18.87
C ALA A 77 -12.13 -9.69 -18.38
N PHE A 78 -12.42 -9.00 -17.28
CA PHE A 78 -11.51 -8.04 -16.66
C PHE A 78 -10.34 -8.75 -15.99
N TYR A 79 -10.61 -9.65 -15.05
CA TYR A 79 -9.54 -10.22 -14.23
C TYR A 79 -8.66 -11.23 -14.98
N GLN A 80 -9.10 -11.75 -16.12
CA GLN A 80 -8.26 -12.57 -17.02
C GLN A 80 -7.29 -11.72 -17.86
N SER A 81 -7.54 -10.41 -18.00
CA SER A 81 -6.67 -9.51 -18.75
C SER A 81 -5.44 -9.03 -17.97
N ILE A 82 -5.40 -9.31 -16.66
CA ILE A 82 -4.33 -8.87 -15.74
C ILE A 82 -3.66 -10.06 -15.05
N ASN A 83 -2.42 -9.87 -14.58
CA ASN A 83 -1.72 -10.90 -13.84
C ASN A 83 -2.17 -10.91 -12.36
N ARG A 84 -3.18 -11.73 -12.05
CA ARG A 84 -3.75 -11.85 -10.70
C ARG A 84 -2.77 -12.37 -9.65
N GLU A 85 -1.67 -12.98 -10.08
CA GLU A 85 -0.66 -13.48 -9.17
C GLU A 85 0.25 -12.35 -8.65
N ASN A 86 0.25 -11.18 -9.29
CA ASN A 86 0.98 -10.01 -8.82
C ASN A 86 0.39 -9.45 -7.52
N TYR A 87 1.20 -8.64 -6.84
CA TYR A 87 0.79 -7.90 -5.66
C TYR A 87 -0.05 -6.70 -6.07
N ILE A 88 -1.36 -6.78 -5.86
CA ILE A 88 -2.29 -5.79 -6.41
C ILE A 88 -2.69 -4.76 -5.35
N HIS A 89 -2.54 -3.48 -5.69
CA HIS A 89 -3.22 -2.39 -5.01
C HIS A 89 -4.44 -1.96 -5.82
N ILE A 90 -5.60 -1.92 -5.18
CA ILE A 90 -6.88 -1.59 -5.83
C ILE A 90 -7.33 -0.19 -5.45
N TYR A 91 -7.54 0.68 -6.43
CA TYR A 91 -8.30 1.91 -6.29
C TYR A 91 -9.74 1.69 -6.73
N LEU A 92 -10.61 1.49 -5.74
CA LEU A 92 -12.03 1.24 -5.95
C LEU A 92 -12.75 2.53 -6.36
N THR A 93 -13.47 2.48 -7.49
CA THR A 93 -14.26 3.63 -7.98
C THR A 93 -15.61 3.76 -7.27
N ASP A 94 -16.16 2.67 -6.73
CA ASP A 94 -17.37 2.69 -5.94
C ASP A 94 -17.24 3.59 -4.71
N ARG A 95 -18.36 4.18 -4.28
CA ARG A 95 -18.43 5.03 -3.08
C ARG A 95 -19.21 4.41 -1.93
N THR A 96 -20.03 3.39 -2.22
CA THR A 96 -20.89 2.70 -1.25
C THR A 96 -20.10 1.64 -0.49
N ILE A 97 -20.55 1.30 0.72
CA ILE A 97 -20.00 0.18 1.48
C ILE A 97 -20.45 -1.12 0.81
N ILE A 98 -19.49 -1.99 0.52
CA ILE A 98 -19.71 -3.29 -0.12
C ILE A 98 -19.46 -4.37 0.93
N PRO A 99 -20.50 -5.11 1.37
CA PRO A 99 -20.34 -6.19 2.33
C PRO A 99 -19.41 -7.29 1.81
N ASN A 100 -18.58 -7.86 2.68
CA ASN A 100 -17.69 -8.99 2.36
C ASN A 100 -16.74 -8.79 1.16
N MET A 101 -16.52 -7.54 0.74
CA MET A 101 -15.71 -7.17 -0.43
C MET A 101 -14.34 -7.86 -0.44
N MET A 102 -13.59 -7.77 0.66
CA MET A 102 -12.24 -8.36 0.75
C MET A 102 -12.25 -9.89 0.59
N ASN A 103 -13.26 -10.58 1.13
CA ASN A 103 -13.35 -12.03 1.04
C ASN A 103 -13.67 -12.47 -0.40
N GLN A 104 -14.50 -11.72 -1.12
CA GLN A 104 -14.79 -12.00 -2.53
C GLN A 104 -13.59 -11.72 -3.42
N LEU A 105 -12.93 -10.57 -3.24
CA LEU A 105 -11.77 -10.21 -4.04
C LEU A 105 -10.60 -11.16 -3.83
N ARG A 106 -10.35 -11.65 -2.61
CA ARG A 106 -9.26 -12.61 -2.34
C ARG A 106 -9.43 -13.97 -3.02
N GLN A 107 -10.65 -14.34 -3.43
CA GLN A 107 -10.87 -15.55 -4.22
C GLN A 107 -10.35 -15.40 -5.66
N ILE A 108 -10.24 -14.17 -6.14
CA ILE A 108 -9.81 -13.84 -7.51
C ILE A 108 -8.37 -13.31 -7.51
N TYR A 109 -8.03 -12.44 -6.56
CA TYR A 109 -6.75 -11.75 -6.40
C TYR A 109 -6.09 -12.22 -5.10
N PRO A 110 -5.25 -13.26 -5.13
CA PRO A 110 -4.69 -13.88 -3.92
C PRO A 110 -3.75 -12.95 -3.12
N ARG A 111 -3.12 -11.94 -3.76
CA ARG A 111 -2.06 -11.11 -3.16
C ARG A 111 -2.43 -9.61 -3.13
N ILE A 112 -3.60 -9.27 -2.60
CA ILE A 112 -4.00 -7.87 -2.42
C ILE A 112 -3.12 -7.20 -1.35
N LEU A 113 -2.40 -6.14 -1.74
CA LEU A 113 -1.63 -5.28 -0.83
C LEU A 113 -2.51 -4.28 -0.08
N GLY A 114 -3.50 -3.73 -0.78
CA GLY A 114 -4.32 -2.64 -0.26
C GLY A 114 -5.53 -2.37 -1.14
N ILE A 115 -6.55 -1.77 -0.54
CA ILE A 115 -7.72 -1.27 -1.25
C ILE A 115 -8.03 0.12 -0.72
N GLU A 116 -7.95 1.09 -1.61
CA GLU A 116 -8.31 2.48 -1.35
C GLU A 116 -9.46 2.90 -2.27
N ARG A 117 -10.16 3.98 -1.93
CA ARG A 117 -11.17 4.55 -2.82
C ARG A 117 -10.53 5.68 -3.60
N ALA A 118 -10.57 5.60 -4.92
CA ALA A 118 -9.97 6.60 -5.82
C ALA A 118 -10.46 8.03 -5.52
N ASN A 119 -11.70 8.16 -5.05
CA ASN A 119 -12.36 9.44 -4.76
C ASN A 119 -12.66 9.67 -3.26
N GLY A 120 -12.00 8.90 -2.37
CA GLY A 120 -12.34 8.88 -0.95
C GLY A 120 -13.66 8.16 -0.63
N ARG A 121 -13.98 8.01 0.66
CA ARG A 121 -15.30 7.50 1.07
C ARG A 121 -16.34 8.61 0.86
N ALA A 122 -17.53 8.26 0.35
CA ALA A 122 -18.66 9.17 0.51
C ALA A 122 -18.78 9.51 2.01
N GLU A 123 -18.83 10.80 2.34
CA GLU A 123 -19.13 11.19 3.71
C GLU A 123 -20.39 10.43 4.11
N GLN A 124 -20.29 9.56 5.12
CA GLN A 124 -21.49 9.19 5.86
C GLN A 124 -22.06 10.53 6.28
N THR A 125 -23.28 10.84 5.82
CA THR A 125 -24.01 12.04 6.23
C THR A 125 -23.86 12.12 7.73
N LYS A 126 -22.98 13.01 8.22
CA LYS A 126 -22.88 13.29 9.65
C LYS A 126 -24.30 13.70 9.99
N ARG A 127 -25.06 12.83 10.67
CA ARG A 127 -26.19 13.28 11.46
C ARG A 127 -25.61 14.44 12.24
N LYS A 128 -26.01 15.68 11.93
CA LYS A 128 -25.58 16.89 12.62
C LYS A 128 -25.81 16.60 14.09
N ARG A 129 -24.75 16.22 14.82
CA ARG A 129 -24.74 16.35 16.26
C ARG A 129 -24.76 17.86 16.44
N LYS A 130 -25.96 18.43 16.66
CA LYS A 130 -26.11 19.75 17.25
C LYS A 130 -25.15 19.75 18.42
N GLY A 131 -24.14 20.62 18.39
CA GLY A 131 -23.22 20.76 19.51
C GLY A 131 -24.07 21.06 20.74
N LEU A 132 -24.18 20.09 21.64
CA LEU A 132 -24.68 20.32 22.98
C LEU A 132 -23.53 21.00 23.72
N ASP A 133 -23.72 22.29 23.97
CA ASP A 133 -22.85 23.11 24.80
C ASP A 133 -22.63 22.41 26.15
N MET A 134 -21.38 22.07 26.43
CA MET A 134 -20.91 21.14 27.45
C MET A 134 -20.93 21.73 28.88
N LYS A 135 -21.83 22.68 29.17
CA LYS A 135 -21.84 23.39 30.46
C LYS A 135 -23.03 23.10 31.39
N ASP A 136 -24.07 22.41 30.92
CA ASP A 136 -25.23 22.08 31.78
C ASP A 136 -25.30 20.58 32.05
N HIS A 137 -24.62 20.10 33.09
CA HIS A 137 -24.69 18.71 33.54
C HIS A 137 -26.11 18.24 33.90
N GLN A 138 -27.01 19.17 34.25
CA GLN A 138 -28.41 18.86 34.53
C GLN A 138 -29.18 18.43 33.27
N LYS A 139 -28.89 19.01 32.09
CA LYS A 139 -29.54 18.62 30.82
C LYS A 139 -29.08 17.26 30.31
N LEU A 140 -27.85 16.84 30.65
CA LEU A 140 -27.35 15.52 30.31
C LEU A 140 -28.06 14.41 31.08
N ALA A 141 -28.42 14.66 32.35
CA ALA A 141 -29.13 13.69 33.17
C ALA A 141 -30.58 13.50 32.70
N GLU A 142 -31.29 14.59 32.37
CA GLU A 142 -32.67 14.50 31.88
C GLU A 142 -32.77 13.83 30.50
N ALA A 143 -31.80 14.07 29.61
CA ALA A 143 -31.75 13.43 28.29
C ALA A 143 -31.50 11.91 28.39
N LEU A 144 -30.66 11.47 29.34
CA LEU A 144 -30.38 10.05 29.58
C LEU A 144 -31.58 9.31 30.17
N VAL A 145 -32.32 9.95 31.08
CA VAL A 145 -33.52 9.35 31.68
C VAL A 145 -34.65 9.22 30.65
N SER A 146 -34.81 10.21 29.76
CA SER A 146 -35.82 10.16 28.69
C SER A 146 -35.53 9.12 27.59
N GLU A 147 -34.28 8.70 27.39
CA GLU A 147 -33.95 7.65 26.41
C GLU A 147 -34.12 6.23 26.97
N MET A 148 -34.25 6.08 28.29
CA MET A 148 -34.36 4.79 28.98
C MET A 148 -35.79 4.46 29.47
N THR A 149 -36.78 5.32 29.20
CA THR A 149 -38.21 5.07 29.47
C THR A 149 -38.99 5.12 28.18
#